data_AF-A0A7C6SVQ7-F1
#
_entry.id   AF-A0A7C6SVQ7-F1
#
_cell.length_a   1.000
_cell.length_b   1.000
_cell.length_c   1.000
_cell.angle_alpha   90.00
_cell.angle_beta   90.00
_cell.angle_gamma   90.00
#
_symmetry.space_group_name_H-M   'P 1'
#
loop_
_entity.id
_entity.type
_entity.pdbx_description
1 polymer ?
#
loop_
_entity_poly.entity_id
_entity_poly.type
_entity_poly.pdbx_seq_one_letter_code
_entity_poly.pdbx_strand_id
1 'polypeptide(L)'
;MVFAVREGGESVGNAIGLIETVGLGAAIAAADAGLKTAAVSIIGFERTNGAGMMVVKFRGDVAAVQAAVEAGVYAAEKLSASVMGHVIPRPAI
;
A
#
# COMPACT_ATOMS: atom_id res chain seq x y z
N MET A 1 14.67 -21.77 1.19
CA MET A 1 13.61 -20.95 0.56
C MET A 1 13.92 -19.50 0.93
N VAL A 2 14.75 -18.85 0.12
CA VAL A 2 15.25 -17.50 0.40
C VAL A 2 14.25 -16.51 -0.19
N PHE A 3 13.67 -15.66 0.64
CA PHE A 3 12.92 -14.49 0.17
C PHE A 3 13.92 -13.58 -0.56
N ALA A 4 13.85 -13.55 -1.88
CA ALA A 4 14.60 -12.59 -2.67
C ALA A 4 13.96 -11.21 -2.46
N VAL A 5 14.55 -10.40 -1.59
CA VAL A 5 14.46 -8.95 -1.70
C VAL A 5 15.08 -8.61 -3.06
N ARG A 6 14.32 -7.99 -3.98
CA ARG A 6 14.87 -7.53 -5.27
C ARG A 6 15.92 -6.45 -4.97
N GLU A 7 17.18 -6.83 -5.06
CA GLU A 7 18.31 -5.90 -5.20
C GLU A 7 18.40 -5.51 -6.68
N GLY A 8 18.15 -4.23 -6.99
CA GLY A 8 18.59 -3.58 -8.23
C GLY A 8 17.52 -3.20 -9.26
N GLY A 9 17.45 -1.90 -9.57
CA GLY A 9 17.69 -1.45 -10.96
C GLY A 9 16.54 -0.97 -11.84
N GLU A 10 15.28 -0.99 -11.42
CA GLU A 10 14.20 -0.30 -12.14
C GLU A 10 13.79 0.95 -11.39
N SER A 11 13.60 2.08 -12.09
CA SER A 11 13.05 3.28 -11.47
C SER A 11 11.63 2.96 -11.04
N VAL A 12 11.46 2.58 -9.77
CA VAL A 12 10.14 2.46 -9.14
C VAL A 12 9.50 3.82 -9.31
N GLY A 13 8.43 3.90 -10.10
CA GLY A 13 7.76 5.16 -10.39
C GLY A 13 7.54 5.99 -9.11
N ASN A 14 7.56 7.32 -9.26
CA ASN A 14 7.55 8.21 -8.10
C ASN A 14 6.15 8.38 -7.46
N ALA A 15 5.12 7.69 -7.96
CA ALA A 15 3.79 7.81 -7.36
C ALA A 15 3.76 7.10 -6.00
N ILE A 16 2.97 7.66 -5.08
CA ILE A 16 2.74 7.08 -3.75
C ILE A 16 1.28 6.68 -3.63
N GLY A 17 1.05 5.46 -3.16
CA GLY A 17 -0.28 4.97 -2.77
C GLY A 17 -0.35 4.86 -1.25
N LEU A 18 -1.47 5.26 -0.67
CA LEU A 18 -1.73 5.21 0.77
C LEU A 18 -3.03 4.43 0.99
N ILE A 19 -3.02 3.47 1.91
CA ILE A 19 -4.24 2.86 2.42
C ILE A 19 -4.21 2.95 3.95
N GLU A 20 -5.15 3.69 4.51
CA GLU A 20 -5.38 3.77 5.95
C GLU A 20 -6.50 2.81 6.37
N THR A 21 -6.29 2.08 7.46
CA THR A 21 -7.24 1.14 8.05
C THR A 21 -7.25 1.24 9.57
N VAL A 22 -8.34 0.80 10.21
CA VAL A 22 -8.31 0.46 11.63
C VAL A 22 -7.83 -0.98 11.79
N GLY A 23 -6.72 -1.16 12.52
CA GLY A 23 -6.11 -2.45 12.83
C GLY A 23 -5.05 -2.90 11.82
N LEU A 24 -4.01 -3.56 12.34
CA LEU A 24 -2.88 -4.07 11.54
C LEU A 24 -3.29 -5.21 10.59
N GLY A 25 -4.27 -6.04 10.96
CA GLY A 25 -4.73 -7.14 10.11
C GLY A 25 -5.31 -6.66 8.78
N ALA A 26 -6.11 -5.59 8.81
CA ALA A 26 -6.66 -4.97 7.61
C ALA A 26 -5.56 -4.33 6.74
N ALA A 27 -4.59 -3.64 7.36
CA ALA A 27 -3.43 -3.09 6.64
C ALA A 27 -2.58 -4.17 5.97
N ILE A 28 -2.39 -5.33 6.60
CA ILE A 28 -1.67 -6.48 6.01
C ILE A 28 -2.46 -7.07 4.84
N ALA A 29 -3.79 -7.19 4.95
CA ALA A 29 -4.63 -7.67 3.84
C ALA A 29 -4.60 -6.72 2.64
N ALA A 30 -4.63 -5.41 2.89
CA ALA A 30 -4.42 -4.40 1.87
C ALA A 30 -3.06 -4.53 1.18
N ALA A 31 -2.00 -4.71 1.97
CA ALA A 31 -0.63 -4.89 1.49
C ALA A 31 -0.49 -6.13 0.59
N ASP A 32 -1.01 -7.28 1.01
CA ASP A 32 -0.99 -8.54 0.27
C ASP A 32 -1.73 -8.42 -1.06
N ALA A 33 -2.94 -7.84 -1.05
CA ALA A 33 -3.73 -7.64 -2.26
C ALA A 33 -3.05 -6.66 -3.22
N GLY A 34 -2.56 -5.51 -2.73
CA GLY A 34 -1.89 -4.50 -3.55
C GLY A 34 -0.63 -5.03 -4.23
N LEU A 35 0.23 -5.76 -3.50
CA LEU A 35 1.45 -6.38 -4.03
C LEU A 35 1.18 -7.48 -5.06
N LYS A 36 0.06 -8.21 -4.94
CA LYS A 36 -0.32 -9.26 -5.89
C LYS A 36 -0.96 -8.70 -7.17
N THR A 37 -1.55 -7.51 -7.11
CA THR A 37 -2.27 -6.91 -8.24
C THR A 37 -1.36 -6.16 -9.21
N ALA A 38 -0.32 -5.49 -8.71
CA ALA A 38 0.52 -4.63 -9.55
C ALA A 38 1.99 -4.64 -9.14
N ALA A 39 2.85 -4.23 -10.09
CA ALA A 39 4.28 -4.05 -9.85
C ALA A 39 4.54 -2.78 -9.01
N VAL A 40 4.30 -2.89 -7.70
CA VAL A 40 4.56 -1.85 -6.70
C VAL A 40 5.45 -2.40 -5.59
N SER A 41 6.10 -1.50 -4.86
CA SER A 41 6.86 -1.83 -3.64
C SER A 41 6.17 -1.24 -2.42
N ILE A 42 6.26 -1.92 -1.27
CA ILE A 42 5.88 -1.34 0.00
C ILE A 42 7.03 -0.48 0.50
N ILE A 43 6.75 0.80 0.76
CA ILE A 43 7.73 1.74 1.33
C ILE A 43 7.55 1.94 2.84
N GLY A 44 6.53 1.33 3.43
CA GLY A 44 6.44 1.18 4.88
C GLY A 44 5.01 1.05 5.39
N PHE A 45 4.92 0.69 6.67
CA PHE A 45 3.71 0.78 7.47
C PHE A 45 3.90 1.89 8.49
N GLU A 46 2.93 2.79 8.60
CA GLU A 46 2.89 3.83 9.62
C GLU A 46 1.85 3.47 10.67
N ARG A 47 2.21 3.63 11.95
CA ARG A 47 1.27 3.56 13.06
C ARG A 47 0.86 4.98 13.39
N THR A 48 -0.43 5.28 13.35
CA THR A 48 -0.93 6.60 13.77
C THR A 48 -1.25 6.57 15.26
N ASN A 49 -1.14 7.71 15.94
CA ASN A 49 -1.43 7.81 17.37
C ASN A 49 -2.94 7.63 17.63
N GLY A 50 -3.29 6.60 18.39
CA GLY A 50 -4.66 6.33 18.84
C GLY A 50 -5.50 5.46 17.88
N ALA A 51 -6.60 4.93 18.42
CA ALA A 51 -7.65 4.17 17.70
C ALA A 51 -7.20 2.93 16.88
N GLY A 52 -5.94 2.51 16.99
CA GLY A 52 -5.40 1.37 16.25
C GLY A 52 -5.24 1.63 14.75
N MET A 53 -5.12 2.89 14.33
CA MET A 53 -5.01 3.26 12.92
C MET A 53 -3.63 2.90 12.35
N MET A 54 -3.65 2.40 11.12
CA MET A 54 -2.50 1.89 10.39
C MET A 54 -2.54 2.39 8.97
N VAL A 55 -1.41 2.81 8.42
CA VAL A 55 -1.28 3.19 7.01
C VAL A 55 -0.26 2.28 6.33
N VAL A 56 -0.63 1.62 5.24
CA VAL A 56 0.33 0.99 4.32
C VAL A 56 0.62 1.92 3.15
N LYS A 57 1.89 2.00 2.76
CA LYS A 57 2.38 2.91 1.72
C LYS A 57 3.00 2.11 0.57
N PHE A 58 2.57 2.40 -0.65
CA PHE A 58 3.10 1.81 -1.89
C PHE A 58 3.88 2.84 -2.71
N ARG A 59 4.83 2.36 -3.52
CA ARG A 59 5.54 3.16 -4.53
C ARG A 59 5.64 2.41 -5.85
N GLY A 60 5.46 3.13 -6.96
CA GLY A 60 5.48 2.59 -8.32
C GLY A 60 5.02 3.60 -9.36
N ASP A 61 4.82 3.15 -10.59
CA ASP A 61 4.18 3.97 -11.62
C ASP A 61 2.74 4.29 -11.24
N VAL A 62 2.23 5.47 -11.62
CA VAL A 62 0.90 5.94 -11.19
C VAL A 62 -0.22 4.94 -11.48
N ALA A 63 -0.20 4.27 -12.63
CA ALA A 63 -1.19 3.27 -12.99
C ALA A 63 -1.09 2.00 -12.13
N ALA A 64 0.14 1.54 -11.84
CA ALA A 64 0.37 0.39 -10.95
C ALA A 64 -0.06 0.70 -9.52
N VAL A 65 0.24 1.91 -9.03
CA VAL A 65 -0.16 2.38 -7.71
C VAL A 65 -1.68 2.50 -7.60
N GLN A 66 -2.36 3.03 -8.63
CA GLN A 66 -3.82 3.09 -8.66
C GLN A 66 -4.45 1.70 -8.53
N ALA A 67 -3.99 0.74 -9.35
CA ALA A 67 -4.48 -0.63 -9.31
C ALA A 67 -4.21 -1.32 -7.96
N ALA A 68 -3.03 -1.10 -7.37
CA ALA A 68 -2.67 -1.63 -6.07
C ALA A 68 -3.54 -1.06 -4.95
N VAL A 69 -3.81 0.26 -4.96
CA VAL A 69 -4.65 0.92 -3.96
C VAL A 69 -6.10 0.43 -4.03
N GLU A 70 -6.69 0.36 -5.21
CA GLU A 70 -8.05 -0.14 -5.40
C GLU A 70 -8.22 -1.58 -4.89
N ALA A 71 -7.30 -2.47 -5.27
CA ALA A 71 -7.33 -3.86 -4.81
C ALA A 71 -7.12 -3.98 -3.29
N GLY A 72 -6.21 -3.18 -2.74
CA GLY A 72 -5.92 -3.16 -1.31
C GLY A 72 -7.10 -2.66 -0.47
N VAL A 73 -7.78 -1.59 -0.91
CA VAL A 73 -8.98 -1.06 -0.25
C VAL A 73 -10.08 -2.12 -0.23
N TYR A 74 -10.38 -2.73 -1.37
CA TYR A 74 -11.39 -3.79 -1.48
C TYR A 74 -11.10 -4.99 -0.56
N ALA A 75 -9.82 -5.34 -0.37
CA ALA A 75 -9.43 -6.41 0.56
C ALA A 75 -9.59 -5.99 2.03
N ALA A 76 -9.19 -4.76 2.38
CA ALA A 76 -9.25 -4.25 3.75
C ALA A 76 -10.67 -3.98 4.25
N GLU A 77 -11.60 -3.57 3.37
CA GLU A 77 -13.01 -3.33 3.73
C GLU A 77 -13.72 -4.57 4.29
N LYS A 78 -13.20 -5.77 4.02
CA LYS A 78 -13.71 -7.03 4.60
C LYS A 78 -13.33 -7.23 6.06
N LEU A 79 -12.34 -6.50 6.55
CA LEU A 79 -11.73 -6.66 7.87
C LEU A 79 -11.85 -5.40 8.76
N SER A 80 -12.05 -4.23 8.16
CA SER A 80 -12.19 -2.95 8.85
C SER A 80 -13.38 -2.16 8.31
N ALA A 81 -14.21 -1.63 9.20
CA ALA A 81 -15.32 -0.75 8.84
C ALA A 81 -14.87 0.66 8.40
N SER A 82 -13.60 1.00 8.60
CA SER A 82 -13.02 2.28 8.19
C SER A 82 -11.75 2.01 7.40
N VAL A 83 -11.82 2.32 6.10
CA VAL A 83 -10.72 2.20 5.13
C VAL A 83 -10.73 3.42 4.24
N MET A 84 -9.55 3.98 3.97
CA MET A 84 -9.38 5.10 3.04
C MET A 84 -8.18 4.82 2.13
N GLY A 85 -8.38 4.93 0.82
CA GLY A 85 -7.32 4.82 -0.17
C GLY A 85 -7.05 6.15 -0.86
N HIS A 86 -5.79 6.49 -1.09
CA HIS A 86 -5.39 7.68 -1.84
C HIS A 86 -4.14 7.45 -2.68
N VAL A 87 -4.07 8.14 -3.82
CA VAL A 87 -2.92 8.10 -4.73
C VAL A 87 -2.41 9.51 -4.95
N ILE A 88 -1.11 9.69 -4.77
CA ILE A 88 -0.37 10.91 -5.07
C ILE A 88 0.51 10.62 -6.30
N PRO A 89 0.10 11.02 -7.52
CA PRO A 89 0.80 10.66 -8.76
C PRO A 89 2.23 11.20 -8.86
N ARG A 90 2.49 12.35 -8.24
CA ARG A 90 3.79 13.05 -8.27
C ARG A 90 3.98 13.83 -6.98
N PRO A 91 4.47 13.18 -5.91
CA PRO A 91 4.83 13.86 -4.67
C PRO A 91 5.86 14.96 -4.95
N ALA A 92 5.74 16.08 -4.26
CA ALA A 92 6.64 17.23 -4.39
C ALA A 92 7.95 17.08 -3.58
N ILE A 93 8.22 15.87 -3.07
CA ILE A 93 9.35 15.55 -2.18
C ILE A 93 10.47 14.83 -2.92
#